data_AF-D9UQS9-F1
#
_entry.id   AF-D9UQS9-F1
#
_cell.length_a   1.000
_cell.length_b   1.000
_cell.length_c   1.000
_cell.angle_alpha   90.00
_cell.angle_beta   90.00
_cell.angle_gamma   90.00
#
_symmetry.space_group_name_H-M   'P 1'
#
loop_
_entity.id
_entity.type
_entity.pdbx_description
1 polymer ?
#
loop_
_entity_poly.entity_id
_entity_poly.type
_entity_poly.pdbx_seq_one_letter_code
_entity_poly.pdbx_strand_id
1 'polypeptide(L)'
;MLGAVRGEDPATGVAWDDTGHYLAPRRTRPRRPRPRPGAQRATRLPPARRAPARPGTVRPVSRLALSFACGDYDRTRALAEGEVRPDGIDLTYLRLPVEETFFRMLRHHEFDAAEMSLSTYAHTLDAPDPPFVALPVFTSRMFRHGALYRNTEAGIERPEDLRGTRVGTPEYQLTACVWMRGILADRHGVPLDSVTYVTGGQETPGRVEKARLDLPPGLRTEAAPAGRTLAAMLAEGEIDALCTPRVPSPFAAGDPRVARVFDDVERAERAYYADTGIFPIMHVVVLRREIHERHPWIAQSLYKALHRSRDLAYDNLYDTSALRFMLPWLTPQLEEARGLL
;
A
#
# COMPACT_ATOMS: atom_id res chain seq x y z
N MET A 1 1.15 -56.02 0.34
CA MET A 1 2.61 -56.09 0.20
C MET A 1 3.21 -55.04 1.12
N LEU A 2 3.93 -55.50 2.15
CA LEU A 2 4.54 -54.64 3.16
C LEU A 2 5.88 -54.13 2.63
N GLY A 3 6.04 -52.80 2.49
CA GLY A 3 7.33 -52.18 2.24
C GLY A 3 8.19 -52.24 3.52
N ALA A 4 9.45 -52.64 3.38
CA ALA A 4 10.38 -52.75 4.51
C ALA A 4 10.91 -51.37 4.92
N VAL A 5 10.95 -51.08 6.22
CA VAL A 5 11.46 -49.83 6.80
C VAL A 5 12.99 -49.82 6.72
N ARG A 6 13.61 -48.74 6.21
CA ARG A 6 15.08 -48.62 6.11
C ARG A 6 15.75 -47.74 7.19
N GLY A 7 15.03 -46.92 7.94
CA GLY A 7 15.61 -46.13 9.03
C GLY A 7 14.70 -45.08 9.66
N GLU A 8 15.12 -44.53 10.79
CA GLU A 8 14.47 -43.46 11.57
C GLU A 8 15.39 -42.23 11.67
N ASP A 9 14.82 -41.03 11.64
CA ASP A 9 15.55 -39.77 11.83
C ASP A 9 15.86 -39.50 13.31
N PRO A 10 17.14 -39.35 13.69
CA PRO A 10 17.54 -39.15 15.09
C PRO A 10 17.08 -37.82 15.71
N ALA A 11 16.66 -36.83 14.93
CA ALA A 11 16.16 -35.55 15.44
C ALA A 11 14.63 -35.56 15.69
N THR A 12 13.86 -36.37 14.96
CA THR A 12 12.39 -36.30 14.96
C THR A 12 11.69 -37.63 15.25
N GLY A 13 12.39 -38.77 15.15
CA GLY A 13 11.86 -40.11 15.43
C GLY A 13 10.82 -40.59 14.41
N VAL A 14 10.76 -39.99 13.23
CA VAL A 14 9.77 -40.35 12.18
C VAL A 14 10.42 -41.28 11.15
N ALA A 15 9.67 -42.30 10.73
CA ALA A 15 10.11 -43.30 9.75
C ALA A 15 9.58 -42.99 8.33
N TRP A 16 10.34 -43.38 7.31
CA TRP A 16 10.05 -43.15 5.89
C TRP A 16 10.20 -44.42 5.04
N ASP A 17 9.55 -44.45 3.86
CA ASP A 17 9.60 -45.57 2.91
C ASP A 17 10.48 -45.33 1.66
N ASP A 18 10.63 -46.37 0.82
CA ASP A 18 11.48 -46.39 -0.38
C ASP A 18 11.08 -45.37 -1.47
N THR A 19 9.99 -44.63 -1.29
CA THR A 19 9.54 -43.57 -2.21
C THR A 19 9.68 -42.15 -1.64
N GLY A 20 10.27 -41.99 -0.46
CA GLY A 20 10.54 -40.68 0.14
C GLY A 20 9.33 -39.99 0.75
N HIS A 21 8.25 -40.74 1.01
CA HIS A 21 7.05 -40.23 1.68
C HIS A 21 7.10 -40.47 3.20
N TYR A 22 6.71 -39.45 3.96
CA TYR A 22 6.64 -39.48 5.42
C TYR A 22 5.41 -40.27 5.87
N LEU A 23 5.59 -41.28 6.73
CA LEU A 23 4.50 -42.12 7.23
C LEU A 23 3.81 -41.47 8.44
N ALA A 24 2.49 -41.28 8.36
CA ALA A 24 1.72 -40.66 9.45
C ALA A 24 1.65 -41.55 10.71
N PRO A 25 1.74 -40.98 11.92
CA PRO A 25 1.73 -41.75 13.17
C PRO A 25 0.37 -42.38 13.45
N ARG A 26 0.37 -43.67 13.81
CA ARG A 26 -0.82 -44.41 14.23
C ARG A 26 -1.32 -43.93 15.59
N ARG A 27 -2.51 -43.30 15.62
CA ARG A 27 -3.24 -43.02 16.87
C ARG A 27 -3.83 -44.31 17.46
N THR A 28 -3.32 -44.74 18.60
CA THR A 28 -3.89 -45.81 19.42
C THR A 28 -5.14 -45.30 20.16
N ARG A 29 -6.27 -46.00 20.01
CA ARG A 29 -7.50 -45.73 20.78
C ARG A 29 -7.31 -46.24 22.22
N PRO A 30 -7.71 -45.49 23.26
CA PRO A 30 -7.72 -46.02 24.62
C PRO A 30 -8.87 -47.04 24.79
N ARG A 31 -8.57 -48.15 25.45
CA ARG A 31 -9.52 -49.23 25.82
C ARG A 31 -10.51 -48.73 26.88
N ARG A 32 -11.81 -49.00 26.67
CA ARG A 32 -12.86 -48.83 27.70
C ARG A 32 -12.69 -49.88 28.82
N PRO A 33 -12.87 -49.53 30.11
CA PRO A 33 -12.93 -50.53 31.17
C PRO A 33 -14.29 -51.25 31.17
N ARG A 34 -14.27 -52.55 31.50
CA ARG A 34 -15.44 -53.39 31.76
C ARG A 34 -16.05 -53.08 33.14
N PRO A 35 -17.38 -53.26 33.34
CA PRO A 35 -18.03 -52.95 34.60
C PRO A 35 -17.87 -54.08 35.63
N ARG A 36 -17.79 -53.72 36.92
CA ARG A 36 -17.88 -54.66 38.06
C ARG A 36 -19.35 -54.74 38.54
N PRO A 37 -19.85 -55.92 38.96
CA PRO A 37 -21.19 -56.06 39.48
C PRO A 37 -21.23 -55.80 41.00
N GLY A 38 -22.22 -55.03 41.45
CA GLY A 38 -22.46 -54.76 42.86
C GLY A 38 -23.65 -53.83 43.05
N ALA A 39 -24.82 -54.42 43.25
CA ALA A 39 -26.08 -53.72 43.47
C ALA A 39 -26.12 -53.04 44.83
N GLN A 40 -26.72 -51.84 44.91
CA GLN A 40 -27.46 -51.39 46.08
C GLN A 40 -28.45 -50.24 45.76
N ARG A 41 -29.73 -50.58 45.95
CA ARG A 41 -30.94 -49.79 46.31
C ARG A 41 -31.06 -48.34 45.83
N ALA A 42 -32.06 -48.15 44.96
CA ALA A 42 -32.61 -46.86 44.57
C ALA A 42 -33.48 -46.23 45.68
N THR A 43 -33.14 -45.01 46.09
CA THR A 43 -34.04 -44.08 46.77
C THR A 43 -34.58 -43.08 45.75
N ARG A 44 -35.91 -42.96 45.64
CA ARG A 44 -36.59 -42.03 44.74
C ARG A 44 -36.42 -40.59 45.26
N LEU A 45 -35.72 -39.75 44.50
CA LEU A 45 -35.70 -38.30 44.67
C LEU A 45 -36.96 -37.67 44.03
N PRO A 46 -37.49 -36.56 44.59
CA PRO A 46 -38.67 -35.88 44.05
C PRO A 46 -38.36 -35.21 42.70
N PRO A 47 -39.38 -34.93 41.86
CA PRO A 47 -39.16 -34.39 40.51
C PRO A 47 -38.49 -33.02 40.58
N ALA A 48 -37.37 -32.89 39.88
CA ALA A 48 -36.63 -31.64 39.74
C ALA A 48 -37.52 -30.56 39.08
N ARG A 49 -37.55 -29.37 39.69
CA ARG A 49 -38.13 -28.17 39.07
C ARG A 49 -37.52 -27.95 37.68
N ARG A 50 -38.38 -27.63 36.70
CA ARG A 50 -37.96 -27.27 35.32
C ARG A 50 -36.82 -26.25 35.39
N ALA A 51 -35.67 -26.61 34.81
CA ALA A 51 -34.57 -25.68 34.60
C ALA A 51 -35.05 -24.51 33.74
N PRO A 52 -34.58 -23.28 33.98
CA PRO A 52 -34.90 -22.15 33.10
C PRO A 52 -34.40 -22.45 31.69
N ALA A 53 -35.15 -21.99 30.68
CA ALA A 53 -34.78 -22.13 29.29
C ALA A 53 -33.34 -21.62 29.09
N ARG A 54 -32.51 -22.41 28.41
CA ARG A 54 -31.18 -21.98 27.98
C ARG A 54 -31.33 -20.65 27.24
N PRO A 55 -30.50 -19.63 27.50
CA PRO A 55 -30.47 -18.44 26.65
C PRO A 55 -30.32 -18.92 25.21
N GLY A 56 -31.21 -18.44 24.33
CA GLY A 56 -31.15 -18.79 22.92
C GLY A 56 -29.73 -18.61 22.41
N THR A 57 -29.23 -19.60 21.70
CA THR A 57 -27.99 -19.48 20.94
C THR A 57 -28.10 -18.22 20.09
N VAL A 58 -27.35 -17.17 20.45
CA VAL A 58 -27.18 -16.00 19.60
C VAL A 58 -26.66 -16.54 18.28
N ARG A 59 -27.47 -16.45 17.23
CA ARG A 59 -27.00 -16.78 15.88
C ARG A 59 -25.75 -15.93 15.65
N PRO A 60 -24.61 -16.51 15.25
CA PRO A 60 -23.45 -15.70 14.92
C PRO A 60 -23.90 -14.69 13.88
N VAL A 61 -23.76 -13.41 14.20
CA VAL A 61 -24.04 -12.32 13.24
C VAL A 61 -23.06 -12.55 12.09
N SER A 62 -23.60 -12.86 10.91
CA SER A 62 -22.77 -13.07 9.72
C SER A 62 -22.01 -11.78 9.43
N ARG A 63 -20.67 -11.84 9.55
CA ARG A 63 -19.80 -10.71 9.20
C ARG A 63 -19.90 -10.47 7.70
N LEU A 64 -19.83 -9.21 7.28
CA LEU A 64 -19.82 -8.87 5.87
C LEU A 64 -18.46 -9.23 5.28
N ALA A 65 -18.43 -10.10 4.27
CA ALA A 65 -17.21 -10.38 3.52
C ALA A 65 -16.82 -9.15 2.68
N LEU A 66 -15.57 -8.70 2.81
CA LEU A 66 -15.07 -7.52 2.10
C LEU A 66 -13.64 -7.75 1.64
N SER A 67 -13.36 -7.46 0.38
CA SER A 67 -12.00 -7.46 -0.20
C SER A 67 -11.35 -6.07 -0.08
N PHE A 68 -10.09 -6.03 0.38
CA PHE A 68 -9.31 -4.80 0.47
C PHE A 68 -7.93 -5.00 -0.15
N ALA A 69 -7.66 -4.32 -1.27
CA ALA A 69 -6.35 -4.33 -1.91
C ALA A 69 -5.52 -3.10 -1.52
N CYS A 70 -4.34 -3.32 -0.96
CA CYS A 70 -3.46 -2.22 -0.52
C CYS A 70 -2.00 -2.69 -0.49
N GLY A 71 -1.09 -1.74 -0.68
CA GLY A 71 0.33 -1.98 -0.59
C GLY A 71 0.78 -2.57 0.76
N ASP A 72 2.00 -3.09 0.75
CA ASP A 72 2.61 -3.76 1.88
C ASP A 72 3.35 -2.75 2.77
N TYR A 73 2.62 -2.13 3.70
CA TYR A 73 3.16 -1.07 4.57
C TYR A 73 3.15 -1.46 6.05
N ASP A 74 4.02 -0.82 6.82
CA ASP A 74 4.01 -0.89 8.28
C ASP A 74 2.64 -0.53 8.89
N ARG A 75 2.08 0.61 8.48
CA ARG A 75 0.81 1.18 8.96
C ARG A 75 -0.42 0.37 8.58
N THR A 76 -0.33 -0.57 7.64
CA THR A 76 -1.44 -1.48 7.27
C THR A 76 -1.17 -2.94 7.64
N ARG A 77 0.01 -3.25 8.18
CA ARG A 77 0.46 -4.61 8.48
C ARG A 77 -0.46 -5.33 9.46
N ALA A 78 -0.80 -4.69 10.57
CA ALA A 78 -1.61 -5.29 11.62
C ALA A 78 -3.03 -5.63 11.11
N LEU A 79 -3.54 -4.86 10.14
CA LEU A 79 -4.78 -5.18 9.44
C LEU A 79 -4.63 -6.39 8.50
N ALA A 80 -3.55 -6.43 7.70
CA ALA A 80 -3.29 -7.52 6.77
C ALA A 80 -3.05 -8.87 7.46
N GLU A 81 -2.47 -8.85 8.66
CA GLU A 81 -2.17 -10.05 9.46
C GLU A 81 -3.31 -10.41 10.43
N GLY A 82 -4.35 -9.57 10.51
CA GLY A 82 -5.55 -9.82 11.31
C GLY A 82 -5.37 -9.62 12.82
N GLU A 83 -4.28 -8.96 13.24
CA GLU A 83 -4.08 -8.44 14.61
C GLU A 83 -5.10 -7.33 14.91
N VAL A 84 -5.30 -6.44 13.95
CA VAL A 84 -6.39 -5.46 13.94
C VAL A 84 -7.46 -5.93 12.99
N ARG A 85 -8.72 -5.91 13.43
CA ARG A 85 -9.86 -6.32 12.62
C ARG A 85 -10.92 -5.23 12.59
N PRO A 86 -11.49 -4.92 11.41
CA PRO A 86 -12.65 -4.05 11.34
C PRO A 86 -13.87 -4.69 12.00
N ASP A 87 -14.66 -3.89 12.70
CA ASP A 87 -15.91 -4.33 13.33
C ASP A 87 -16.88 -4.84 12.26
N GLY A 88 -17.49 -6.00 12.50
CA GLY A 88 -18.55 -6.55 11.64
C GLY A 88 -18.12 -7.02 10.24
N ILE A 89 -16.83 -6.91 9.88
CA ILE A 89 -16.31 -7.25 8.55
C ILE A 89 -15.39 -8.46 8.62
N ASP A 90 -15.57 -9.41 7.72
CA ASP A 90 -14.59 -10.46 7.42
C ASP A 90 -13.73 -9.98 6.25
N LEU A 91 -12.51 -9.53 6.54
CA LEU A 91 -11.68 -8.78 5.60
C LEU A 91 -10.69 -9.70 4.88
N THR A 92 -10.82 -9.80 3.56
CA THR A 92 -9.80 -10.41 2.69
C THR A 92 -8.81 -9.32 2.27
N TYR A 93 -7.64 -9.26 2.92
CA TYR A 93 -6.59 -8.31 2.57
C TYR A 93 -5.71 -8.87 1.44
N LEU A 94 -5.58 -8.11 0.35
CA LEU A 94 -4.76 -8.44 -0.81
C LEU A 94 -3.54 -7.50 -0.82
N ARG A 95 -2.36 -8.04 -0.51
CA ARG A 95 -1.08 -7.32 -0.60
C ARG A 95 -0.60 -7.28 -2.05
N LEU A 96 -0.93 -6.19 -2.75
CA LEU A 96 -0.62 -6.01 -4.15
C LEU A 96 0.27 -4.78 -4.36
N PRO A 97 1.15 -4.76 -5.37
CA PRO A 97 1.81 -3.54 -5.80
C PRO A 97 0.78 -2.46 -6.16
N VAL A 98 1.11 -1.20 -5.88
CA VAL A 98 0.17 -0.08 -6.07
C VAL A 98 -0.26 0.09 -7.53
N GLU A 99 0.63 -0.14 -8.49
CA GLU A 99 0.29 -0.01 -9.92
C GLU A 99 -0.75 -1.05 -10.36
N GLU A 100 -0.60 -2.29 -9.88
CA GLU A 100 -1.55 -3.36 -10.12
C GLU A 100 -2.89 -3.07 -9.43
N THR A 101 -2.84 -2.65 -8.16
CA THR A 101 -4.03 -2.28 -7.37
C THR A 101 -4.83 -1.19 -8.08
N PHE A 102 -4.16 -0.11 -8.49
CA PHE A 102 -4.81 1.04 -9.13
C PHE A 102 -5.40 0.67 -10.47
N PHE A 103 -4.68 -0.11 -11.28
CA PHE A 103 -5.16 -0.57 -12.58
C PHE A 103 -6.42 -1.43 -12.44
N ARG A 104 -6.38 -2.47 -11.59
CA ARG A 104 -7.49 -3.39 -11.35
C ARG A 104 -8.71 -2.68 -10.75
N MET A 105 -8.48 -1.81 -9.78
CA MET A 105 -9.58 -1.04 -9.15
C MET A 105 -10.21 -0.07 -10.14
N LEU A 106 -9.43 0.74 -10.85
CA LEU A 106 -9.95 1.77 -11.75
C LEU A 106 -10.63 1.18 -12.99
N ARG A 107 -10.08 0.10 -13.57
CA ARG A 107 -10.59 -0.49 -14.81
C ARG A 107 -11.72 -1.50 -14.60
N HIS A 108 -11.68 -2.24 -13.49
CA HIS A 108 -12.54 -3.41 -13.30
C HIS A 108 -13.37 -3.36 -12.02
N HIS A 109 -13.18 -2.35 -11.15
CA HIS A 109 -13.84 -2.24 -9.85
C HIS A 109 -13.72 -3.54 -9.04
N GLU A 110 -12.56 -4.19 -9.16
CA GLU A 110 -12.39 -5.58 -8.77
C GLU A 110 -12.48 -5.82 -7.26
N PHE A 111 -12.14 -4.80 -6.47
CA PHE A 111 -12.14 -4.87 -5.01
C PHE A 111 -13.26 -4.03 -4.42
N ASP A 112 -13.72 -4.40 -3.23
CA ASP A 112 -14.74 -3.65 -2.49
C ASP A 112 -14.18 -2.34 -1.92
N ALA A 113 -12.93 -2.43 -1.44
CA ALA A 113 -12.09 -1.32 -1.02
C ALA A 113 -10.71 -1.45 -1.65
N ALA A 114 -10.03 -0.33 -1.91
CA ALA A 114 -8.66 -0.36 -2.36
C ALA A 114 -7.89 0.90 -1.97
N GLU A 115 -6.57 0.78 -1.91
CA GLU A 115 -5.68 1.92 -2.03
C GLU A 115 -5.79 2.53 -3.45
N MET A 116 -5.76 3.86 -3.55
CA MET A 116 -5.81 4.58 -4.81
C MET A 116 -4.92 5.82 -4.80
N SER A 117 -4.27 6.11 -5.93
CA SER A 117 -3.62 7.40 -6.20
C SER A 117 -4.61 8.56 -5.99
N LEU A 118 -4.25 9.57 -5.19
CA LEU A 118 -5.13 10.70 -4.88
C LEU A 118 -5.58 11.44 -6.15
N SER A 119 -4.66 11.71 -7.07
CA SER A 119 -4.97 12.38 -8.34
C SER A 119 -5.93 11.56 -9.21
N THR A 120 -5.79 10.23 -9.18
CA THR A 120 -6.66 9.31 -9.91
C THR A 120 -8.05 9.30 -9.29
N TYR A 121 -8.15 9.23 -7.95
CA TYR A 121 -9.43 9.38 -7.25
C TYR A 121 -10.09 10.72 -7.59
N ALA A 122 -9.35 11.83 -7.50
CA ALA A 122 -9.86 13.15 -7.84
C ALA A 122 -10.41 13.20 -9.28
N HIS A 123 -9.69 12.62 -10.24
CA HIS A 123 -10.16 12.53 -11.62
C HIS A 123 -11.46 11.71 -11.76
N THR A 124 -11.68 10.70 -10.92
CA THR A 124 -12.95 9.95 -10.94
C THR A 124 -14.15 10.77 -10.50
N LEU A 125 -13.94 11.89 -9.79
CA LEU A 125 -15.01 12.78 -9.33
C LEU A 125 -15.61 13.61 -10.48
N ASP A 126 -14.90 13.77 -11.59
CA ASP A 126 -15.39 14.48 -12.77
C ASP A 126 -16.40 13.64 -13.58
N ALA A 127 -16.53 12.34 -13.28
CA ALA A 127 -17.50 11.48 -13.92
C ALA A 127 -18.94 11.84 -13.48
N PRO A 128 -19.96 11.70 -14.37
CA PRO A 128 -21.36 11.95 -13.99
C PRO A 128 -21.85 11.11 -12.81
N ASP A 129 -21.30 9.90 -12.65
CA ASP A 129 -21.53 9.01 -11.52
C ASP A 129 -20.17 8.52 -10.98
N PRO A 130 -19.54 9.26 -10.04
CA PRO A 130 -18.21 8.91 -9.54
C PRO A 130 -18.23 7.53 -8.85
N PRO A 131 -17.44 6.54 -9.28
CA PRO A 131 -17.59 5.16 -8.81
C PRO A 131 -17.13 4.91 -7.37
N PHE A 132 -16.44 5.86 -6.75
CA PHE A 132 -15.74 5.67 -5.48
C PHE A 132 -16.08 6.73 -4.44
N VAL A 133 -15.92 6.35 -3.17
CA VAL A 133 -15.93 7.24 -2.00
C VAL A 133 -14.61 7.07 -1.27
N ALA A 134 -13.82 8.13 -1.13
CA ALA A 134 -12.57 8.09 -0.37
C ALA A 134 -12.83 8.16 1.15
N LEU A 135 -12.06 7.40 1.90
CA LEU A 135 -11.91 7.53 3.34
C LEU A 135 -10.75 8.49 3.63
N PRO A 136 -10.80 9.27 4.72
CA PRO A 136 -9.69 10.12 5.16
C PRO A 136 -8.57 9.28 5.80
N VAL A 137 -8.13 8.24 5.10
CA VAL A 137 -7.03 7.36 5.46
C VAL A 137 -5.96 7.46 4.38
N PHE A 138 -4.80 7.98 4.76
CA PHE A 138 -3.70 8.23 3.83
C PHE A 138 -2.65 7.14 3.95
N THR A 139 -2.79 6.10 3.12
CA THR A 139 -1.85 4.98 3.08
C THR A 139 -0.51 5.37 2.49
N SER A 140 -0.33 6.56 1.93
CA SER A 140 0.98 7.08 1.57
C SER A 140 0.97 8.60 1.65
N ARG A 141 1.92 9.16 2.41
CA ARG A 141 2.24 10.59 2.46
C ARG A 141 3.74 10.73 2.31
N MET A 142 4.18 11.60 1.42
CA MET A 142 5.59 11.73 1.08
C MET A 142 5.84 13.07 0.37
N PHE A 143 6.89 13.77 0.75
CA PHE A 143 7.37 14.90 -0.04
C PHE A 143 7.93 14.42 -1.40
N ARG A 144 7.98 15.31 -2.38
CA ARG A 144 8.33 14.96 -3.77
C ARG A 144 9.45 15.81 -4.37
N HIS A 145 10.13 16.63 -3.58
CA HIS A 145 11.28 17.40 -4.08
C HIS A 145 12.39 16.44 -4.56
N GLY A 146 12.60 15.34 -3.84
CA GLY A 146 13.54 14.29 -4.24
C GLY A 146 13.15 13.46 -5.47
N ALA A 147 11.96 13.67 -6.03
CA ALA A 147 11.42 12.97 -7.21
C ALA A 147 11.72 13.70 -8.54
N LEU A 148 12.46 14.81 -8.50
CA LEU A 148 12.79 15.63 -9.64
C LEU A 148 14.29 15.56 -9.96
N TYR A 149 14.59 14.97 -11.12
CA TYR A 149 15.94 14.74 -11.62
C TYR A 149 16.19 15.59 -12.85
N ARG A 150 17.45 15.93 -13.12
CA ARG A 150 17.91 16.66 -14.30
C ARG A 150 19.05 15.93 -14.99
N ASN A 151 19.18 16.17 -16.28
CA ASN A 151 20.46 16.00 -16.96
C ASN A 151 21.41 17.13 -16.51
N THR A 152 22.66 16.81 -16.19
CA THR A 152 23.62 17.80 -15.68
C THR A 152 24.12 18.79 -16.73
N GLU A 153 23.96 18.47 -18.02
CA GLU A 153 24.31 19.32 -19.16
C GLU A 153 23.15 20.21 -19.63
N ALA A 154 21.94 20.06 -19.05
CA ALA A 154 20.74 20.80 -19.47
C ALA A 154 20.68 22.26 -18.98
N GLY A 155 21.71 22.76 -18.28
CA GLY A 155 21.74 24.15 -17.78
C GLY A 155 20.73 24.46 -16.67
N ILE A 156 20.17 23.44 -16.01
CA ILE A 156 19.24 23.60 -14.88
C ILE A 156 20.04 23.63 -13.58
N GLU A 157 20.17 24.78 -12.92
CA GLU A 157 20.85 24.90 -11.62
C GLU A 157 19.87 25.06 -10.45
N ARG A 158 18.65 25.53 -10.76
CA ARG A 158 17.57 25.73 -9.79
C ARG A 158 16.20 25.40 -10.41
N PRO A 159 15.15 25.17 -9.61
CA PRO A 159 13.83 24.79 -10.13
C PRO A 159 13.27 25.78 -11.17
N GLU A 160 13.56 27.07 -11.03
CA GLU A 160 13.14 28.16 -11.91
C GLU A 160 13.61 27.97 -13.36
N ASP A 161 14.75 27.31 -13.56
CA ASP A 161 15.37 27.11 -14.88
C ASP A 161 14.64 26.02 -15.70
N LEU A 162 13.62 25.37 -15.13
CA LEU A 162 12.74 24.45 -15.86
C LEU A 162 11.82 25.15 -16.86
N ARG A 163 11.71 26.48 -16.82
CA ARG A 163 10.88 27.20 -17.81
C ARG A 163 11.46 27.02 -19.21
N GLY A 164 10.62 26.57 -20.13
CA GLY A 164 10.98 26.30 -21.53
C GLY A 164 11.59 24.93 -21.77
N THR A 165 11.82 24.11 -20.72
CA THR A 165 12.48 22.81 -20.85
C THR A 165 11.49 21.66 -21.14
N ARG A 166 12.06 20.49 -21.40
CA ARG A 166 11.37 19.22 -21.64
C ARG A 166 11.47 18.35 -20.38
N VAL A 167 10.34 18.08 -19.75
CA VAL A 167 10.28 17.29 -18.50
C VAL A 167 9.56 15.98 -18.73
N GLY A 168 10.29 14.87 -18.56
CA GLY A 168 9.72 13.53 -18.54
C GLY A 168 8.79 13.32 -17.34
N THR A 169 7.67 12.65 -17.56
CA THR A 169 6.75 12.22 -16.51
C THR A 169 6.11 10.89 -16.90
N PRO A 170 6.08 9.84 -16.04
CA PRO A 170 5.55 8.55 -16.47
C PRO A 170 4.09 8.61 -16.91
N GLU A 171 3.31 9.43 -16.22
CA GLU A 171 1.93 9.79 -16.52
C GLU A 171 1.70 11.22 -16.05
N TYR A 172 1.06 12.04 -16.87
CA TYR A 172 0.75 13.42 -16.55
C TYR A 172 -0.08 13.51 -15.26
N GLN A 173 -1.10 12.65 -15.10
CA GLN A 173 -1.97 12.66 -13.91
C GLN A 173 -1.35 12.01 -12.66
N LEU A 174 -0.11 11.52 -12.69
CA LEU A 174 0.48 10.82 -11.55
C LEU A 174 0.59 11.74 -10.31
N THR A 175 0.06 11.32 -9.15
CA THR A 175 -0.03 12.17 -7.94
C THR A 175 1.29 12.86 -7.57
N ALA A 176 2.42 12.15 -7.62
CA ALA A 176 3.73 12.73 -7.35
C ALA A 176 4.07 13.89 -8.32
N CYS A 177 3.76 13.72 -9.60
CA CYS A 177 4.00 14.73 -10.63
C CYS A 177 3.01 15.89 -10.53
N VAL A 178 1.74 15.64 -10.15
CA VAL A 178 0.76 16.69 -9.84
C VAL A 178 1.24 17.56 -8.69
N TRP A 179 1.66 16.95 -7.57
CA TRP A 179 2.22 17.69 -6.44
C TRP A 179 3.45 18.50 -6.84
N MET A 180 4.40 17.89 -7.56
CA MET A 180 5.61 18.59 -7.96
C MET A 180 5.30 19.77 -8.88
N ARG A 181 4.38 19.63 -9.85
CA ARG A 181 3.96 20.76 -10.70
C ARG A 181 3.31 21.88 -9.89
N GLY A 182 2.46 21.56 -8.92
CA GLY A 182 1.89 22.55 -8.01
C GLY A 182 2.95 23.30 -7.20
N ILE A 183 3.89 22.57 -6.59
CA ILE A 183 5.02 23.15 -5.85
C ILE A 183 5.86 24.07 -6.75
N LEU A 184 6.19 23.61 -7.96
CA LEU A 184 6.96 24.38 -8.93
C LEU A 184 6.23 25.67 -9.35
N ALA A 185 4.92 25.61 -9.58
CA ALA A 185 4.11 26.77 -9.92
C ALA A 185 4.03 27.77 -8.76
N ASP A 186 3.63 27.30 -7.58
CA ASP A 186 3.31 28.14 -6.42
C ASP A 186 4.55 28.75 -5.75
N ARG A 187 5.69 28.03 -5.77
CA ARG A 187 6.88 28.39 -4.99
C ARG A 187 8.09 28.78 -5.83
N HIS A 188 8.17 28.26 -7.05
CA HIS A 188 9.30 28.50 -7.95
C HIS A 188 8.89 29.30 -9.20
N GLY A 189 7.62 29.71 -9.27
CA GLY A 189 7.07 30.50 -10.37
C GLY A 189 7.26 29.82 -11.72
N VAL A 190 7.18 28.49 -11.80
CA VAL A 190 7.25 27.70 -13.04
C VAL A 190 5.82 27.31 -13.42
N PRO A 191 5.13 28.09 -14.28
CA PRO A 191 3.77 27.78 -14.69
C PRO A 191 3.67 26.45 -15.42
N LEU A 192 2.52 25.79 -15.34
CA LEU A 192 2.29 24.49 -15.99
C LEU A 192 2.51 24.57 -17.52
N ASP A 193 2.14 25.68 -18.15
CA ASP A 193 2.29 25.92 -19.59
C ASP A 193 3.67 26.46 -19.98
N SER A 194 4.60 26.58 -19.02
CA SER A 194 5.99 26.95 -19.30
C SER A 194 6.88 25.75 -19.68
N VAL A 195 6.41 24.52 -19.46
CA VAL A 195 7.17 23.28 -19.67
C VAL A 195 6.53 22.43 -20.78
N THR A 196 7.35 21.68 -21.51
CA THR A 196 6.86 20.59 -22.38
C THR A 196 6.97 19.27 -21.65
N TYR A 197 5.84 18.59 -21.40
CA TYR A 197 5.82 17.32 -20.68
C TYR A 197 5.89 16.13 -21.62
N VAL A 198 6.89 15.27 -21.41
CA VAL A 198 7.11 14.05 -22.20
C VAL A 198 6.60 12.86 -21.41
N THR A 199 5.48 12.27 -21.84
CA THR A 199 4.88 11.10 -21.19
C THR A 199 5.44 9.81 -21.74
N GLY A 200 5.73 8.82 -20.88
CA GLY A 200 6.24 7.53 -21.36
C GLY A 200 6.64 6.60 -20.24
N GLY A 201 7.14 5.42 -20.62
CA GLY A 201 7.62 4.47 -19.64
C GLY A 201 8.95 4.89 -19.03
N GLN A 202 9.07 4.87 -17.69
CA GLN A 202 10.32 5.26 -17.02
C GLN A 202 11.47 4.33 -17.37
N GLU A 203 11.31 3.03 -17.10
CA GLU A 203 12.34 1.99 -17.28
C GLU A 203 11.98 0.99 -18.38
N THR A 204 10.69 0.86 -18.69
CA THR A 204 10.17 -0.04 -19.74
C THR A 204 9.34 0.79 -20.72
N PRO A 205 9.61 0.74 -22.04
CA PRO A 205 8.87 1.52 -23.02
C PRO A 205 7.36 1.22 -23.04
N GLY A 206 6.58 2.11 -23.65
CA GLY A 206 5.18 1.84 -24.00
C GLY A 206 4.17 2.03 -22.87
N ARG A 207 4.54 2.68 -21.75
CA ARG A 207 3.56 3.09 -20.75
C ARG A 207 2.61 4.12 -21.36
N VAL A 208 1.31 3.91 -21.12
CA VAL A 208 0.23 4.79 -21.53
C VAL A 208 -0.51 5.34 -20.31
N GLU A 209 -1.19 6.47 -20.48
CA GLU A 209 -2.06 7.06 -19.46
C GLU A 209 -3.13 6.05 -19.00
N LYS A 210 -3.35 5.94 -17.68
CA LYS A 210 -4.39 5.06 -17.13
C LYS A 210 -5.79 5.51 -17.51
N ALA A 211 -5.99 6.81 -17.64
CA ALA A 211 -7.25 7.46 -17.98
C ALA A 211 -7.03 8.51 -19.08
N ARG A 212 -8.06 8.75 -19.91
CA ARG A 212 -8.00 9.83 -20.91
C ARG A 212 -8.00 11.17 -20.19
N LEU A 213 -7.03 12.01 -20.49
CA LEU A 213 -6.93 13.35 -19.93
C LEU A 213 -7.51 14.36 -20.92
N ASP A 214 -8.39 15.22 -20.43
CA ASP A 214 -8.81 16.43 -21.13
C ASP A 214 -8.00 17.60 -20.57
N LEU A 215 -6.93 17.96 -21.27
CA LEU A 215 -5.94 18.91 -20.78
C LEU A 215 -6.28 20.33 -21.24
N PRO A 216 -6.12 21.36 -20.37
CA PRO A 216 -6.42 22.73 -20.74
C PRO A 216 -5.65 23.21 -21.97
N PRO A 217 -6.24 24.10 -22.80
CA PRO A 217 -5.52 24.75 -23.89
C PRO A 217 -4.25 25.45 -23.39
N GLY A 218 -3.13 25.26 -24.10
CA GLY A 218 -1.83 25.87 -23.77
C GLY A 218 -0.85 24.94 -23.06
N LEU A 219 -1.32 23.85 -22.48
CA LEU A 219 -0.42 22.83 -21.94
C LEU A 219 0.25 22.04 -23.06
N ARG A 220 1.57 21.90 -23.00
CA ARG A 220 2.36 21.14 -23.99
C ARG A 220 2.66 19.74 -23.46
N THR A 221 2.09 18.73 -24.12
CA THR A 221 2.36 17.32 -23.81
C THR A 221 2.68 16.54 -25.08
N GLU A 222 3.64 15.63 -25.01
CA GLU A 222 3.99 14.71 -26.09
C GLU A 222 4.32 13.32 -25.54
N ALA A 223 4.19 12.29 -26.37
CA ALA A 223 4.62 10.95 -26.01
C ALA A 223 6.11 10.76 -26.31
N ALA A 224 6.81 10.05 -25.43
CA ALA A 224 8.16 9.57 -25.69
C ALA A 224 8.16 8.70 -26.98
N PRO A 225 9.23 8.73 -27.79
CA PRO A 225 9.30 7.92 -29.00
C PRO A 225 9.16 6.43 -28.71
N ALA A 226 8.62 5.69 -29.67
CA ALA A 226 8.46 4.24 -29.56
C ALA A 226 9.81 3.56 -29.26
N GLY A 227 9.82 2.64 -28.30
CA GLY A 227 11.02 1.90 -27.89
C GLY A 227 11.96 2.68 -26.94
N ARG A 228 11.70 3.95 -26.65
CA ARG A 228 12.49 4.75 -25.71
C ARG A 228 11.92 4.70 -24.29
N THR A 229 12.78 4.96 -23.32
CA THR A 229 12.43 5.07 -21.90
C THR A 229 12.82 6.44 -21.37
N LEU A 230 12.04 7.00 -20.45
CA LEU A 230 12.32 8.32 -19.89
C LEU A 230 13.65 8.37 -19.15
N ALA A 231 14.05 7.27 -18.51
CA ALA A 231 15.34 7.19 -17.82
C ALA A 231 16.52 7.27 -18.80
N ALA A 232 16.46 6.57 -19.94
CA ALA A 232 17.50 6.66 -20.97
C ALA A 232 17.52 8.06 -21.63
N MET A 233 16.34 8.59 -21.97
CA MET A 233 16.22 9.93 -22.54
C MET A 233 16.81 11.01 -21.62
N LEU A 234 16.64 10.88 -20.31
CA LEU A 234 17.23 11.79 -19.33
C LEU A 234 18.77 11.71 -19.35
N ALA A 235 19.34 10.51 -19.29
CA ALA A 235 20.79 10.33 -19.28
C ALA A 235 21.46 10.74 -20.61
N GLU A 236 20.73 10.62 -21.72
CA GLU A 236 21.20 10.97 -23.06
C GLU A 236 20.92 12.44 -23.44
N GLY A 237 20.22 13.21 -22.58
CA GLY A 237 19.95 14.63 -22.82
C GLY A 237 18.82 14.90 -23.82
N GLU A 238 17.99 13.89 -24.14
CA GLU A 238 16.81 14.06 -25.00
C GLU A 238 15.62 14.71 -24.26
N ILE A 239 15.65 14.62 -22.93
CA ILE A 239 14.83 15.42 -22.00
C ILE A 239 15.75 16.06 -20.97
N ASP A 240 15.41 17.26 -20.55
CA ASP A 240 16.22 18.07 -19.64
C ASP A 240 16.05 17.63 -18.19
N ALA A 241 14.85 17.17 -17.84
CA ALA A 241 14.51 16.71 -16.50
C ALA A 241 13.48 15.59 -16.50
N LEU A 242 13.34 14.91 -15.37
CA LEU A 242 12.43 13.79 -15.14
C LEU A 242 11.79 13.91 -13.75
N CYS A 243 10.47 14.05 -13.71
CA CYS A 243 9.70 13.94 -12.48
C CYS A 243 9.09 12.55 -12.37
N THR A 244 9.52 11.75 -11.40
CA THR A 244 9.09 10.35 -11.29
C THR A 244 9.04 9.84 -9.84
N PRO A 245 8.05 8.99 -9.46
CA PRO A 245 7.98 8.44 -8.11
C PRO A 245 9.08 7.42 -7.78
N ARG A 246 9.73 6.80 -8.79
CA ARG A 246 10.79 5.81 -8.58
C ARG A 246 12.12 6.40 -9.01
N VAL A 247 13.17 6.15 -8.23
CA VAL A 247 14.54 6.57 -8.58
C VAL A 247 14.88 6.02 -9.98
N PRO A 248 15.28 6.87 -10.94
CA PRO A 248 15.63 6.42 -12.28
C PRO A 248 16.94 5.62 -12.25
N SER A 249 17.01 4.56 -13.05
CA SER A 249 18.15 3.64 -13.04
C SER A 249 19.53 4.30 -13.24
N PRO A 250 19.70 5.35 -14.08
CA PRO A 250 20.99 6.03 -14.20
C PRO A 250 21.43 6.70 -12.90
N PHE A 251 20.51 7.36 -12.17
CA PHE A 251 20.83 7.98 -10.88
C PHE A 251 21.21 6.91 -9.83
N ALA A 252 20.47 5.80 -9.79
CA ALA A 252 20.77 4.70 -8.88
C ALA A 252 22.13 4.05 -9.18
N ALA A 253 22.56 4.05 -10.44
CA ALA A 253 23.87 3.58 -10.88
C ALA A 253 25.01 4.60 -10.66
N GLY A 254 24.71 5.81 -10.18
CA GLY A 254 25.69 6.87 -9.98
C GLY A 254 26.17 7.50 -11.29
N ASP A 255 25.34 7.50 -12.34
CA ASP A 255 25.66 8.17 -13.60
C ASP A 255 25.84 9.69 -13.37
N PRO A 256 27.02 10.27 -13.62
CA PRO A 256 27.30 11.68 -13.36
C PRO A 256 26.49 12.64 -14.25
N ARG A 257 25.85 12.12 -15.30
CA ARG A 257 24.95 12.90 -16.17
C ARG A 257 23.59 13.16 -15.53
N VAL A 258 23.24 12.47 -14.44
CA VAL A 258 21.94 12.60 -13.79
C VAL A 258 22.09 13.06 -12.35
N ALA A 259 21.48 14.20 -12.04
CA ALA A 259 21.45 14.77 -10.69
C ALA A 259 20.01 15.06 -10.25
N ARG A 260 19.81 15.38 -8.97
CA ARG A 260 18.55 15.98 -8.53
C ARG A 260 18.52 17.46 -8.90
N VAL A 261 17.32 18.01 -9.08
CA VAL A 261 17.15 19.46 -9.23
C VAL A 261 17.31 20.18 -7.90
N PHE A 262 16.88 19.56 -6.80
CA PHE A 262 17.13 20.04 -5.45
C PHE A 262 18.37 19.33 -4.89
N ASP A 263 19.48 20.06 -4.73
CA ASP A 263 20.73 19.52 -4.21
C ASP A 263 20.55 19.00 -2.77
N ASP A 264 19.93 19.82 -1.92
CA ASP A 264 19.54 19.47 -0.55
C ASP A 264 18.02 19.26 -0.48
N VAL A 265 17.62 18.02 -0.81
CA VAL A 265 16.21 17.61 -0.82
C VAL A 265 15.55 17.81 0.54
N GLU A 266 16.23 17.41 1.61
CA GLU A 266 15.65 17.45 2.95
C GLU A 266 15.40 18.90 3.39
N ARG A 267 16.37 19.79 3.15
CA ARG A 267 16.19 21.22 3.43
C ARG A 267 15.05 21.82 2.61
N ALA A 268 14.93 21.49 1.32
CA ALA A 268 13.83 21.98 0.48
C ALA A 268 12.46 21.51 1.00
N GLU A 269 12.37 20.25 1.43
CA GLU A 269 11.14 19.65 1.97
C GLU A 269 10.73 20.26 3.32
N ARG A 270 11.70 20.50 4.22
CA ARG A 270 11.49 21.19 5.49
C ARG A 270 11.04 22.63 5.29
N ALA A 271 11.67 23.36 4.38
CA ALA A 271 11.28 24.73 4.04
C ALA A 271 9.85 24.77 3.48
N TYR A 272 9.52 23.86 2.57
CA TYR A 272 8.16 23.73 2.03
C TYR A 272 7.13 23.47 3.13
N TYR A 273 7.42 22.56 4.07
CA TYR A 273 6.51 22.29 5.19
C TYR A 273 6.37 23.48 6.14
N ALA A 274 7.48 24.14 6.49
CA ALA A 274 7.45 25.32 7.37
C ALA A 274 6.60 26.46 6.78
N ASP A 275 6.66 26.65 5.46
CA ASP A 275 5.94 27.71 4.77
C ASP A 275 4.45 27.41 4.57
N THR A 276 4.07 26.13 4.44
CA THR A 276 2.73 25.73 3.96
C THR A 276 1.92 24.89 4.95
N GLY A 277 2.58 24.20 5.89
CA GLY A 277 1.98 23.15 6.71
C GLY A 277 1.53 21.91 5.92
N ILE A 278 1.89 21.79 4.64
CA ILE A 278 1.41 20.72 3.77
C ILE A 278 2.44 19.59 3.74
N PHE A 279 2.09 18.44 4.31
CA PHE A 279 2.78 17.18 4.05
C PHE A 279 1.99 16.35 3.02
N PRO A 280 2.46 16.25 1.76
CA PRO A 280 1.65 15.81 0.63
C PRO A 280 1.01 14.42 0.79
N ILE A 281 -0.26 14.31 0.41
CA ILE A 281 -1.01 13.05 0.38
C ILE A 281 -0.82 12.40 -0.99
N MET A 282 -0.30 11.17 -1.01
CA MET A 282 -0.07 10.42 -2.24
C MET A 282 -1.25 9.52 -2.55
N HIS A 283 -1.63 8.68 -1.58
CA HIS A 283 -2.65 7.66 -1.76
C HIS A 283 -3.72 7.78 -0.68
N VAL A 284 -4.94 7.39 -1.05
CA VAL A 284 -6.13 7.33 -0.21
C VAL A 284 -6.71 5.93 -0.24
N VAL A 285 -7.45 5.54 0.79
CA VAL A 285 -8.33 4.36 0.71
C VAL A 285 -9.66 4.78 0.09
N VAL A 286 -10.11 4.04 -0.91
CA VAL A 286 -11.42 4.21 -1.54
C VAL A 286 -12.31 2.99 -1.31
N LEU A 287 -13.62 3.23 -1.22
CA LEU A 287 -14.67 2.23 -1.28
C LEU A 287 -15.41 2.36 -2.60
N ARG A 288 -15.88 1.24 -3.16
CA ARG A 288 -16.91 1.30 -4.21
C ARG A 288 -18.15 2.00 -3.66
N ARG A 289 -18.66 3.00 -4.40
CA ARG A 289 -19.80 3.82 -3.97
C ARG A 289 -21.01 2.97 -3.60
N GLU A 290 -21.38 2.02 -4.45
CA GLU A 290 -22.53 1.12 -4.22
C GLU A 290 -22.41 0.26 -2.94
N ILE A 291 -21.19 -0.01 -2.47
CA ILE A 291 -20.96 -0.77 -1.24
C ILE A 291 -21.14 0.15 -0.04
N HIS A 292 -20.58 1.37 -0.13
CA HIS A 292 -20.79 2.38 0.89
C HIS A 292 -22.27 2.75 1.05
N GLU A 293 -23.01 2.90 -0.05
CA GLU A 293 -24.44 3.25 -0.01
C GLU A 293 -25.31 2.13 0.59
N ARG A 294 -25.01 0.87 0.26
CA ARG A 294 -25.70 -0.29 0.87
C ARG A 294 -25.34 -0.51 2.34
N HIS A 295 -24.11 -0.18 2.72
CA HIS A 295 -23.57 -0.44 4.05
C HIS A 295 -22.72 0.74 4.58
N PRO A 296 -23.34 1.89 4.92
CA PRO A 296 -22.60 3.12 5.25
C PRO A 296 -21.62 2.96 6.44
N TRP A 297 -21.96 2.06 7.37
CA TRP A 297 -21.16 1.76 8.55
C TRP A 297 -19.75 1.18 8.24
N ILE A 298 -19.54 0.61 7.05
CA ILE A 298 -18.24 0.08 6.62
C ILE A 298 -17.16 1.16 6.65
N ALA A 299 -17.50 2.39 6.23
CA ALA A 299 -16.56 3.50 6.17
C ALA A 299 -15.94 3.77 7.55
N GLN A 300 -16.78 3.84 8.59
CA GLN A 300 -16.32 4.06 9.96
C GLN A 300 -15.54 2.85 10.51
N SER A 301 -15.98 1.63 10.18
CA SER A 301 -15.32 0.40 10.63
C SER A 301 -13.90 0.27 10.06
N LEU A 302 -13.75 0.46 8.74
CA LEU A 302 -12.44 0.46 8.09
C LEU A 302 -11.56 1.61 8.57
N TYR A 303 -12.11 2.82 8.71
CA TYR A 303 -11.37 3.98 9.23
C TYR A 303 -10.76 3.69 10.60
N LYS A 304 -11.56 3.18 11.55
CA LYS A 304 -11.07 2.82 12.90
C LYS A 304 -9.97 1.76 12.85
N ALA A 305 -10.17 0.70 12.05
CA ALA A 305 -9.19 -0.38 11.93
C ALA A 305 -7.86 0.09 11.32
N LEU A 306 -7.92 0.89 10.24
CA LEU A 306 -6.73 1.43 9.58
C LEU A 306 -5.97 2.40 10.50
N HIS A 307 -6.68 3.26 11.24
CA HIS A 307 -6.06 4.13 12.24
C HIS A 307 -5.40 3.33 13.36
N ARG A 308 -6.08 2.30 13.90
CA ARG A 308 -5.49 1.45 14.93
C ARG A 308 -4.24 0.73 14.44
N SER A 309 -4.26 0.22 13.20
CA SER A 309 -3.09 -0.41 12.57
C SER A 309 -1.92 0.58 12.41
N ARG A 310 -2.19 1.82 12.01
CA ARG A 310 -1.19 2.90 11.96
C ARG A 310 -0.60 3.21 13.34
N ASP A 311 -1.46 3.32 14.36
CA ASP A 311 -1.02 3.68 15.71
C ASP A 311 -0.12 2.58 16.29
N LEU A 312 -0.46 1.31 16.09
CA LEU A 312 0.42 0.18 16.43
C LEU A 312 1.77 0.24 15.70
N ALA A 313 1.77 0.63 14.41
CA ALA A 313 3.02 0.80 13.68
C ALA A 313 3.89 1.92 14.28
N TYR A 314 3.28 3.03 14.72
CA TYR A 314 4.01 4.09 15.44
C TYR A 314 4.56 3.63 16.78
N ASP A 315 3.80 2.83 17.55
CA ASP A 315 4.28 2.28 18.81
C ASP A 315 5.50 1.38 18.57
N ASN A 316 5.43 0.50 17.57
CA ASN A 316 6.51 -0.42 17.21
C ASN A 316 7.77 0.26 16.65
N LEU A 317 7.64 1.44 16.04
CA LEU A 317 8.77 2.23 15.57
C LEU A 317 9.66 2.74 16.72
N TYR A 318 9.09 2.87 17.92
CA TYR A 318 9.78 3.34 19.13
C TYR A 318 10.27 2.22 20.05
N ASP A 319 10.22 0.96 19.59
CA ASP A 319 10.90 -0.12 20.30
C ASP A 319 12.42 0.01 20.13
N THR A 320 13.06 0.64 21.13
CA THR A 320 14.51 0.86 21.16
C THR A 320 15.30 -0.37 21.63
N SER A 321 14.63 -1.45 22.04
CA SER A 321 15.33 -2.69 22.43
C SER A 321 15.91 -3.40 21.21
N ALA A 322 15.23 -3.30 20.06
CA ALA A 322 15.68 -3.74 18.76
C ALA A 322 14.97 -2.92 17.67
N LEU A 323 15.72 -2.11 16.92
CA LEU A 323 15.15 -1.23 15.90
C LEU A 323 14.37 -2.02 14.84
N ARG A 324 13.14 -1.58 14.55
CA ARG A 324 12.27 -2.21 13.55
C ARG A 324 12.85 -2.20 12.14
N PHE A 325 13.63 -1.17 11.81
CA PHE A 325 14.28 -0.99 10.52
C PHE A 325 15.79 -0.86 10.70
N MET A 326 16.57 -1.35 9.73
CA MET A 326 18.04 -1.33 9.72
C MET A 326 18.61 0.07 9.43
N LEU A 327 18.01 1.12 9.99
CA LEU A 327 18.44 2.50 9.88
C LEU A 327 19.14 2.88 11.20
N PRO A 328 20.47 3.08 11.23
CA PRO A 328 21.22 3.25 12.47
C PRO A 328 20.74 4.41 13.37
N TRP A 329 20.19 5.45 12.76
CA TRP A 329 19.71 6.65 13.45
C TRP A 329 18.19 6.78 13.44
N LEU A 330 17.47 5.65 13.35
CA LEU A 330 16.01 5.63 13.25
C LEU A 330 15.33 6.47 14.34
N THR A 331 15.65 6.25 15.63
CA THR A 331 14.96 6.93 16.73
C THR A 331 15.18 8.45 16.72
N PRO A 332 16.41 8.98 16.66
CA PRO A 332 16.61 10.44 16.53
C PRO A 332 15.93 11.05 15.30
N GLN A 333 15.97 10.36 14.15
CA GLN A 333 15.33 10.85 12.92
C GLN A 333 13.80 10.85 13.01
N LEU A 334 13.20 9.88 13.72
CA LEU A 334 11.77 9.87 14.00
C LEU A 334 11.36 11.01 14.94
N GLU A 335 12.14 11.27 15.99
CA GLU A 335 11.92 12.38 16.92
C GLU A 335 12.00 13.73 16.20
N GLU A 336 13.00 13.90 15.34
CA GLU A 336 13.16 15.09 14.52
C GLU A 336 11.98 15.28 13.55
N ALA A 337 11.57 14.21 12.86
CA ALA A 337 10.42 14.24 11.97
C ALA A 337 9.10 14.57 12.71
N ARG A 338 8.90 14.06 13.93
CA ARG A 338 7.74 14.40 14.79
C ARG A 338 7.78 15.84 15.32
N GLY A 339 8.97 16.37 15.59
CA GLY A 339 9.11 17.79 15.98
C GLY A 339 8.77 18.74 14.84
N LEU A 340 8.95 18.31 13.60
CA LEU A 340 8.60 19.07 12.41
C LEU A 340 7.12 18.95 12.04
N LEU A 341 6.56 17.73 11.99
CA LEU A 341 5.24 17.42 11.41
C LEU A 341 4.08 17.59 12.38
#